data_AF-A0A252F5X9-F1
#
_entry.id   AF-A0A252F5X9-F1
#
_cell.length_a   1.000
_cell.length_b   1.000
_cell.length_c   1.000
_cell.angle_alpha   90.00
_cell.angle_beta   90.00
_cell.angle_gamma   90.00
#
_symmetry.space_group_name_H-M   'P 1'
#
loop_
_entity.id
_entity.type
_entity.pdbx_description
1 polymer ?
#
loop_
_entity_poly.entity_id
_entity_poly.type
_entity_poly.pdbx_seq_one_letter_code
_entity_poly.pdbx_strand_id
1 'polypeptide(L)'
;MGRPKKQKVEIYEGYMQKARHLADIYPDLLQQREEYRQAFLDRPVCTWEDAFTILTSAGNNNAGRVQTSGTSDHTARIALNIDSVMERENRDIVRAYLAPYQRVSDEIEMFELGMNRLNGRTLCVARQLFVERKRWNDITDEEGYLLGRSSVQFERNRALETIAAAIADWTERRLYAIYG
;
A
#
# COMPACT_ATOMS: atom_id res chain seq x y z
N MET A 1 -26.79 11.45 -30.40
CA MET A 1 -26.00 11.54 -29.15
C MET A 1 -26.42 10.42 -28.22
N GLY A 2 -25.59 9.39 -28.03
CA GLY A 2 -25.98 8.26 -27.19
C GLY A 2 -24.86 7.25 -27.06
N ARG A 3 -24.06 7.37 -25.99
CA ARG A 3 -23.33 6.31 -25.27
C ARG A 3 -22.38 6.90 -24.20
N PRO A 4 -22.91 7.46 -23.09
CA PRO A 4 -22.14 7.59 -21.84
C PRO A 4 -22.47 6.49 -20.80
N LYS A 5 -23.47 5.64 -21.05
CA LYS A 5 -23.95 4.66 -20.05
C LYS A 5 -23.02 3.44 -19.87
N LYS A 6 -22.36 2.96 -20.94
CA LYS A 6 -21.50 1.75 -20.85
C LYS A 6 -20.24 1.99 -20.03
N GLN A 7 -19.57 3.13 -20.23
CA GLN A 7 -18.34 3.48 -19.52
C GLN A 7 -18.56 3.62 -18.01
N LYS A 8 -19.68 4.23 -17.59
CA LYS A 8 -20.01 4.32 -16.15
C LYS A 8 -20.23 2.95 -15.50
N VAL A 9 -20.81 2.00 -16.23
CA VAL A 9 -21.02 0.63 -15.74
C VAL A 9 -19.71 -0.12 -15.63
N GLU A 10 -18.81 0.00 -16.61
CA GLU A 10 -17.48 -0.63 -16.57
C GLU A 10 -16.61 -0.10 -15.42
N ILE A 11 -16.64 1.22 -15.18
CA ILE A 11 -15.93 1.85 -14.05
C ILE A 11 -16.46 1.32 -12.72
N TYR A 12 -17.78 1.26 -12.55
CA TYR A 12 -18.40 0.75 -11.33
C TYR A 12 -18.08 -0.73 -11.09
N GLU A 13 -18.10 -1.56 -12.14
CA GLU A 13 -17.71 -2.96 -12.05
C GLU A 13 -16.24 -3.11 -11.61
N GLY A 14 -15.35 -2.22 -12.07
CA GLY A 14 -13.97 -2.14 -11.58
C GLY A 14 -13.88 -1.88 -10.07
N TYR A 15 -14.68 -0.96 -9.55
CA TYR A 15 -14.74 -0.70 -8.10
C TYR A 15 -15.34 -1.87 -7.32
N MET A 16 -16.36 -2.54 -7.87
CA MET A 16 -16.92 -3.75 -7.27
C MET A 16 -15.90 -4.89 -7.19
N GLN A 17 -15.11 -5.10 -8.24
CA GLN A 17 -14.02 -6.08 -8.22
C GLN A 17 -12.97 -5.72 -7.19
N LYS A 18 -12.60 -4.45 -7.09
CA LYS A 18 -11.65 -3.98 -6.07
C LYS A 18 -12.18 -4.16 -4.66
N ALA A 19 -13.46 -3.86 -4.41
CA ALA A 19 -14.10 -4.08 -3.11
C ALA A 19 -14.08 -5.57 -2.71
N ARG A 20 -14.38 -6.47 -3.65
CA ARG A 20 -14.29 -7.93 -3.42
C ARG A 20 -12.87 -8.36 -3.09
N HIS A 21 -11.91 -7.94 -3.91
CA HIS A 21 -10.50 -8.26 -3.70
C HIS A 21 -10.04 -7.82 -2.31
N LEU A 22 -10.26 -6.54 -1.96
CA LEU A 22 -9.90 -6.01 -0.64
C LEU A 22 -10.58 -6.76 0.50
N ALA A 23 -11.87 -7.10 0.36
CA ALA A 23 -12.59 -7.87 1.37
C ALA A 23 -11.99 -9.27 1.62
N ASP A 24 -11.48 -9.92 0.57
CA ASP A 24 -10.89 -11.26 0.65
C ASP A 24 -9.50 -11.24 1.30
N ILE A 25 -8.70 -10.21 1.00
CA ILE A 25 -7.30 -10.08 1.48
C ILE A 25 -7.13 -9.18 2.72
N TYR A 26 -8.20 -8.55 3.22
CA TYR A 26 -8.11 -7.54 4.29
C TYR A 26 -7.34 -8.01 5.54
N PRO A 27 -7.59 -9.21 6.09
CA PRO A 27 -6.81 -9.70 7.23
C PRO A 27 -5.32 -9.86 6.91
N ASP A 28 -4.99 -10.28 5.69
CA ASP A 28 -3.61 -10.48 5.24
C ASP A 28 -2.91 -9.12 5.03
N LEU A 29 -3.64 -8.10 4.55
CA LEU A 29 -3.14 -6.73 4.45
C LEU A 29 -2.77 -6.15 5.83
N LEU A 30 -3.58 -6.40 6.86
CA LEU A 30 -3.27 -5.95 8.23
C LEU A 30 -1.96 -6.54 8.73
N GLN A 31 -1.73 -7.83 8.45
CA GLN A 31 -0.46 -8.49 8.77
C GLN A 31 0.70 -7.90 7.96
N GLN A 32 0.56 -7.78 6.64
CA GLN A 32 1.58 -7.20 5.77
C GLN A 32 1.95 -5.77 6.17
N ARG A 33 0.98 -4.96 6.61
CA ARG A 33 1.25 -3.59 7.10
C ARG A 33 2.19 -3.62 8.28
N GLU A 34 1.97 -4.53 9.23
CA GLU A 34 2.85 -4.64 10.40
C GLU A 34 4.23 -5.16 10.02
N GLU A 35 4.31 -6.14 9.11
CA GLU A 35 5.59 -6.63 8.58
C GLU A 35 6.39 -5.51 7.91
N TYR A 36 5.76 -4.70 7.06
CA TYR A 36 6.42 -3.54 6.43
C TYR A 36 6.77 -2.45 7.44
N ARG A 37 5.95 -2.25 8.48
CA ARG A 37 6.24 -1.31 9.56
C ARG A 37 7.51 -1.71 10.30
N GLN A 38 7.64 -2.99 10.66
CA GLN A 38 8.84 -3.51 11.31
C GLN A 38 10.05 -3.43 10.39
N ALA A 39 9.92 -3.84 9.13
CA ALA A 39 10.98 -3.73 8.15
C ALA A 39 11.47 -2.28 7.96
N PHE A 40 10.57 -1.29 8.02
CA PHE A 40 10.95 0.13 7.97
C PHE A 40 11.70 0.61 9.22
N LEU A 41 11.31 0.12 10.40
CA LEU A 41 11.99 0.42 11.66
C LEU A 41 13.38 -0.22 11.71
N ASP A 42 13.51 -1.44 11.20
CA ASP A 42 14.74 -2.24 11.18
C ASP A 42 15.62 -1.98 9.93
N ARG A 43 15.24 -1.00 9.09
CA ARG A 43 15.97 -0.72 7.85
C ARG A 43 17.44 -0.36 8.13
N PRO A 44 18.36 -0.72 7.23
CA PRO A 44 19.76 -0.31 7.36
C PRO A 44 19.91 1.21 7.21
N VAL A 45 20.98 1.74 7.79
CA VAL A 45 21.43 3.12 7.56
C VAL A 45 22.76 3.03 6.83
N CYS A 46 22.87 3.71 5.69
CA CYS A 46 24.11 3.83 4.95
C CYS A 46 25.17 4.45 5.86
N THR A 47 26.20 3.65 6.15
CA THR A 47 27.32 4.05 7.00
C THR A 47 28.41 4.74 6.17
N TRP A 48 29.39 5.33 6.86
CA TRP A 48 30.58 5.86 6.19
C TRP A 48 31.33 4.78 5.39
N GLU A 49 31.40 3.54 5.87
CA GLU A 49 32.08 2.43 5.19
C GLU A 49 31.35 2.01 3.90
N ASP A 50 30.01 2.00 3.93
CA ASP A 50 29.19 1.77 2.74
C ASP A 50 29.42 2.87 1.70
N ALA A 51 29.38 4.13 2.13
CA ALA A 51 29.62 5.28 1.24
C ALA A 51 31.04 5.28 0.66
N PHE A 52 32.05 4.95 1.47
CA PHE A 52 33.43 4.79 1.03
C PHE A 52 33.55 3.68 -0.02
N THR A 53 32.91 2.54 0.21
CA THR A 53 32.88 1.40 -0.72
C THR A 53 32.21 1.77 -2.04
N ILE A 54 31.07 2.47 -1.99
CA ILE A 54 30.37 2.97 -3.19
C ILE A 54 31.25 3.93 -3.99
N LEU A 55 31.92 4.89 -3.33
CA LEU A 55 32.74 5.90 -3.99
C LEU A 55 34.02 5.32 -4.60
N THR A 56 34.64 4.34 -3.94
CA THR A 56 35.85 3.66 -4.42
C THR A 56 35.55 2.67 -5.54
N SER A 57 34.45 1.92 -5.45
CA SER A 57 34.02 1.00 -6.51
C SER A 57 33.51 1.74 -7.76
N ALA A 58 32.79 2.85 -7.61
CA ALA A 58 32.39 3.71 -8.74
C ALA A 58 33.60 4.35 -9.46
N GLY A 59 34.69 4.60 -8.74
CA GLY A 59 35.95 5.11 -9.30
C GLY A 59 36.68 4.13 -10.23
N ASN A 60 36.45 2.82 -10.08
CA ASN A 60 37.10 1.78 -10.89
C ASN A 60 36.42 1.53 -12.25
N ASN A 61 35.20 2.02 -12.48
CA ASN A 61 34.49 1.84 -13.75
C ASN A 61 34.94 2.84 -14.85
N ASN A 62 35.76 3.84 -14.50
CA ASN A 62 36.41 4.75 -15.45
C ASN A 62 37.87 4.34 -15.75
N ALA A 63 38.18 3.03 -15.74
CA ALA A 63 39.50 2.48 -16.08
C ALA A 63 39.86 2.56 -17.58
N GLY A 64 39.39 3.61 -18.26
CA GLY A 64 39.78 4.00 -19.60
C GLY A 64 40.57 5.30 -19.56
N ARG A 65 41.83 5.22 -19.11
CA ARG A 65 42.89 6.25 -19.19
C ARG A 65 42.72 7.42 -18.19
N VAL A 66 43.69 7.54 -17.28
CA VAL A 66 44.67 8.65 -17.21
C VAL A 66 45.51 8.43 -15.96
N GLN A 67 46.81 8.27 -16.19
CA GLN A 67 47.83 8.23 -15.16
C GLN A 67 48.17 9.68 -14.81
N THR A 68 47.67 10.18 -13.67
CA THR A 68 48.20 11.39 -13.05
C THR A 68 48.45 11.16 -11.57
N SER A 69 49.66 11.50 -11.16
CA SER A 69 50.14 11.63 -9.78
C SER A 69 49.16 12.40 -8.91
N GLY A 70 48.62 11.77 -7.86
CA GLY A 70 47.78 12.47 -6.87
C GLY A 70 46.93 11.54 -6.02
N THR A 71 47.52 10.70 -5.19
CA THR A 71 46.78 9.98 -4.13
C THR A 71 46.01 10.94 -3.21
N SER A 72 46.50 12.18 -3.05
CA SER A 72 45.82 13.26 -2.32
C SER A 72 44.49 13.69 -2.94
N ASP A 73 44.34 13.63 -4.26
CA ASP A 73 43.14 14.09 -4.97
C ASP A 73 42.01 13.06 -4.86
N HIS A 74 42.33 11.76 -4.90
CA HIS A 74 41.33 10.71 -4.75
C HIS A 74 40.74 10.65 -3.33
N THR A 75 41.57 10.69 -2.29
CA THR A 75 41.11 10.68 -0.90
C THR A 75 40.35 11.95 -0.55
N ALA A 76 40.82 13.12 -0.99
CA ALA A 76 40.10 14.38 -0.80
C ALA A 76 38.74 14.38 -1.51
N ARG A 77 38.68 13.86 -2.75
CA ARG A 77 37.43 13.73 -3.49
C ARG A 77 36.44 12.77 -2.81
N ILE A 78 36.91 11.69 -2.19
CA ILE A 78 36.06 10.79 -1.41
C ILE A 78 35.54 11.52 -0.17
N ALA A 79 36.42 12.14 0.63
CA ALA A 79 36.04 12.90 1.82
C ALA A 79 35.00 13.98 1.54
N LEU A 80 35.13 14.70 0.43
CA LEU A 80 34.18 15.75 0.02
C LEU A 80 32.81 15.22 -0.42
N ASN A 81 32.70 13.95 -0.82
CA ASN A 81 31.46 13.37 -1.38
C ASN A 81 30.75 12.38 -0.46
N ILE A 82 31.40 11.88 0.60
CA ILE A 82 30.84 10.86 1.50
C ILE A 82 29.46 11.26 2.03
N ASP A 83 29.34 12.48 2.58
CA ASP A 83 28.07 12.93 3.16
C ASP A 83 26.94 12.95 2.12
N SER A 84 27.23 13.42 0.90
CA SER A 84 26.24 13.48 -0.18
C SER A 84 25.79 12.09 -0.63
N VAL A 85 26.69 11.10 -0.65
CA VAL A 85 26.36 9.70 -0.95
C VAL A 85 25.56 9.11 0.20
N MET A 86 25.99 9.26 1.44
CA MET A 86 25.26 8.76 2.61
C MET A 86 23.83 9.32 2.65
N GLU A 87 23.65 10.62 2.44
CA GLU A 87 22.34 11.24 2.37
C GLU A 87 21.48 10.67 1.23
N ARG A 88 22.05 10.51 0.03
CA ARG A 88 21.34 9.94 -1.12
C ARG A 88 20.90 8.50 -0.83
N GLU A 89 21.83 7.65 -0.42
CA GLU A 89 21.55 6.25 -0.14
C GLU A 89 20.54 6.12 0.99
N ASN A 90 20.66 6.91 2.06
CA ASN A 90 19.68 6.90 3.16
C ASN A 90 18.30 7.35 2.71
N ARG A 91 18.18 8.35 1.82
CA ARG A 91 16.89 8.73 1.22
C ARG A 91 16.30 7.60 0.38
N ASP A 92 17.12 6.92 -0.42
CA ASP A 92 16.68 5.83 -1.28
C ASP A 92 16.26 4.59 -0.46
N ILE A 93 16.99 4.26 0.60
CA ILE A 93 16.62 3.22 1.56
C ILE A 93 15.28 3.59 2.23
N VAL A 94 15.16 4.81 2.79
CA VAL A 94 13.89 5.26 3.40
C VAL A 94 12.73 5.11 2.41
N ARG A 95 12.91 5.55 1.16
CA ARG A 95 11.87 5.44 0.13
C ARG A 95 11.52 3.98 -0.18
N ALA A 96 12.52 3.11 -0.33
CA ALA A 96 12.31 1.70 -0.67
C ALA A 96 11.51 0.94 0.39
N TYR A 97 11.73 1.25 1.67
CA TYR A 97 11.01 0.61 2.78
C TYR A 97 9.67 1.30 3.10
N LEU A 98 9.56 2.61 2.91
CA LEU A 98 8.32 3.34 3.19
C LEU A 98 7.24 3.13 2.13
N ALA A 99 7.62 3.05 0.85
CA ALA A 99 6.69 2.89 -0.26
C ALA A 99 5.73 1.68 -0.14
N PRO A 100 6.21 0.45 0.16
CA PRO A 100 5.30 -0.69 0.32
C PRO A 100 4.37 -0.53 1.54
N TYR A 101 4.88 0.02 2.65
CA TYR A 101 4.06 0.32 3.83
C TYR A 101 2.94 1.30 3.51
N GLN A 102 3.24 2.39 2.80
CA GLN A 102 2.25 3.39 2.39
C GLN A 102 1.19 2.78 1.46
N ARG A 103 1.62 1.96 0.49
CA ARG A 103 0.69 1.32 -0.45
C ARG A 103 -0.30 0.41 0.27
N VAL A 104 0.17 -0.45 1.18
CA VAL A 104 -0.72 -1.33 1.95
C VAL A 104 -1.63 -0.52 2.89
N SER A 105 -1.09 0.54 3.50
CA SER A 105 -1.88 1.44 4.34
C SER A 105 -3.00 2.12 3.56
N ASP A 106 -2.74 2.56 2.32
CA ASP A 106 -3.75 3.15 1.44
C ASP A 106 -4.87 2.14 1.10
N GLU A 107 -4.51 0.88 0.82
CA GLU A 107 -5.49 -0.18 0.53
C GLU A 107 -6.36 -0.51 1.75
N ILE A 108 -5.77 -0.55 2.95
CA ILE A 108 -6.48 -0.73 4.21
C ILE A 108 -7.42 0.44 4.49
N GLU A 109 -6.91 1.68 4.44
CA GLU A 109 -7.71 2.89 4.72
C GLU A 109 -8.91 2.98 3.77
N MET A 110 -8.70 2.68 2.50
CA MET A 110 -9.75 2.67 1.49
C MET A 110 -10.85 1.64 1.81
N PHE A 111 -10.47 0.44 2.26
CA PHE A 111 -11.43 -0.59 2.66
C PHE A 111 -12.15 -0.23 3.96
N GLU A 112 -11.41 0.23 4.97
CA GLU A 112 -11.96 0.65 6.27
C GLU A 112 -12.92 1.83 6.14
N LEU A 113 -12.65 2.78 5.24
CA LEU A 113 -13.58 3.86 4.91
C LEU A 113 -14.93 3.31 4.41
N GLY A 114 -14.91 2.27 3.58
CA GLY A 114 -16.12 1.58 3.12
C GLY A 114 -16.84 0.85 4.25
N MET A 115 -16.09 0.12 5.08
CA MET A 115 -16.62 -0.57 6.26
C MET A 115 -17.30 0.40 7.25
N ASN A 116 -16.71 1.59 7.47
CA ASN A 116 -17.23 2.62 8.37
C ASN A 116 -18.55 3.25 7.88
N ARG A 117 -18.91 3.08 6.61
CA ARG A 117 -20.21 3.52 6.07
C ARG A 117 -21.31 2.48 6.25
N LEU A 118 -20.96 1.23 6.57
CA LEU A 118 -21.93 0.18 6.84
C LEU A 118 -22.61 0.41 8.19
N ASN A 119 -23.84 -0.07 8.33
CA ASN A 119 -24.59 -0.01 9.57
C ASN A 119 -25.50 -1.24 9.74
N GLY A 120 -25.98 -1.43 10.97
CA GLY A 120 -26.89 -2.51 11.36
C GLY A 120 -26.41 -3.90 10.90
N ARG A 121 -27.37 -4.70 10.40
CA ARG A 121 -27.13 -6.07 9.96
C ARG A 121 -26.06 -6.18 8.88
N THR A 122 -25.99 -5.23 7.94
CA THR A 122 -24.97 -5.21 6.89
C THR A 122 -23.56 -5.15 7.48
N LEU A 123 -23.33 -4.27 8.46
CA LEU A 123 -22.05 -4.15 9.15
C LEU A 123 -21.73 -5.43 9.94
N CYS A 124 -22.72 -5.97 10.66
CA CYS A 124 -22.54 -7.19 11.45
C CYS A 124 -22.12 -8.38 10.57
N VAL A 125 -22.78 -8.58 9.43
CA VAL A 125 -22.45 -9.63 8.46
C VAL A 125 -21.08 -9.38 7.82
N ALA A 126 -20.81 -8.15 7.38
CA ALA A 126 -19.54 -7.79 6.75
C ALA A 126 -18.35 -7.99 7.68
N ARG A 127 -18.46 -7.61 8.97
CA ARG A 127 -17.38 -7.81 9.96
C ARG A 127 -17.07 -9.29 10.15
N GLN A 128 -18.10 -10.11 10.32
CA GLN A 128 -17.94 -11.56 10.49
C GLN A 128 -17.31 -12.23 9.26
N LEU A 129 -17.70 -11.81 8.05
CA LEU A 129 -17.17 -12.38 6.80
C LEU A 129 -15.76 -11.89 6.48
N PHE A 130 -15.54 -10.58 6.49
CA PHE A 130 -14.32 -9.97 5.93
C PHE A 130 -13.21 -9.77 6.96
N VAL A 131 -13.57 -9.56 8.23
CA VAL A 131 -12.60 -9.32 9.31
C VAL A 131 -12.34 -10.61 10.07
N GLU A 132 -13.40 -11.28 10.53
CA GLU A 132 -13.30 -12.46 11.40
C GLU A 132 -13.10 -13.78 10.60
N ARG A 133 -13.23 -13.73 9.26
CA ARG A 133 -13.14 -14.90 8.37
C ARG A 133 -14.06 -16.07 8.77
N LYS A 134 -15.23 -15.77 9.33
CA LYS A 134 -16.22 -16.80 9.64
C LYS A 134 -16.72 -17.45 8.36
N ARG A 135 -17.06 -18.75 8.45
CA ARG A 135 -17.68 -19.45 7.33
C ARG A 135 -19.10 -18.94 7.15
N TRP A 136 -19.60 -19.05 5.92
CA TRP A 136 -20.95 -18.62 5.54
C TRP A 136 -22.08 -19.21 6.41
N ASN A 137 -21.89 -20.41 6.94
CA ASN A 137 -22.90 -21.08 7.78
C ASN A 137 -22.84 -20.65 9.26
N ASP A 138 -21.82 -19.90 9.66
CA ASP A 138 -21.56 -19.51 11.06
C ASP A 138 -21.88 -18.02 11.32
N ILE A 139 -22.48 -17.35 10.31
CA ILE A 139 -22.81 -15.93 10.39
C ILE A 139 -24.09 -15.75 11.20
N THR A 140 -24.02 -14.89 12.20
CA THR A 140 -25.15 -14.52 13.04
C THR A 140 -25.60 -13.09 12.78
N ASP A 141 -26.81 -12.74 13.20
CA ASP A 141 -27.23 -11.35 13.32
C ASP A 141 -26.75 -10.70 14.63
N GLU A 142 -27.24 -9.49 14.89
CA GLU A 142 -26.92 -8.67 16.06
C GLU A 142 -27.35 -9.32 17.37
N GLU A 143 -28.35 -10.20 17.34
CA GLU A 143 -28.90 -10.91 18.50
C GLU A 143 -28.23 -12.28 18.71
N GLY A 144 -27.36 -12.70 17.77
CA GLY A 144 -26.63 -13.96 17.84
C GLY A 144 -27.34 -15.13 17.16
N TYR A 145 -28.45 -14.91 16.44
CA TYR A 145 -29.15 -15.96 15.71
C TYR A 145 -28.51 -16.22 14.35
N LEU A 146 -28.40 -17.49 13.95
CA LEU A 146 -27.83 -17.87 12.67
C LEU A 146 -28.67 -17.32 11.51
N LEU A 147 -27.98 -16.70 10.54
CA LEU A 147 -28.60 -16.18 9.34
C LEU A 147 -28.70 -17.25 8.25
N GLY A 148 -29.81 -17.21 7.52
CA GLY A 148 -29.98 -18.00 6.30
C GLY A 148 -29.01 -17.54 5.21
N ARG A 149 -28.54 -18.47 4.38
CA ARG A 149 -27.57 -18.19 3.31
C ARG A 149 -27.98 -17.04 2.39
N SER A 150 -29.25 -16.94 2.02
CA SER A 150 -29.76 -15.87 1.16
C SER A 150 -29.66 -14.50 1.83
N SER A 151 -29.93 -14.42 3.14
CA SER A 151 -29.78 -13.18 3.92
C SER A 151 -28.31 -12.78 4.01
N VAL A 152 -27.42 -13.74 4.30
CA VAL A 152 -25.96 -13.49 4.33
C VAL A 152 -25.47 -13.00 2.96
N GLN A 153 -25.92 -13.62 1.87
CA GLN A 153 -25.53 -13.22 0.52
C GLN A 153 -26.03 -11.82 0.15
N PHE A 154 -27.27 -11.50 0.52
CA PHE A 154 -27.85 -10.17 0.30
C PHE A 154 -27.07 -9.09 1.03
N GLU A 155 -26.82 -9.27 2.33
CA GLU A 155 -26.08 -8.29 3.13
C GLU A 155 -24.62 -8.18 2.71
N ARG A 156 -23.98 -9.30 2.33
CA ARG A 156 -22.63 -9.28 1.74
C ARG A 156 -22.58 -8.44 0.47
N ASN A 157 -23.52 -8.62 -0.44
CA ASN A 157 -23.55 -7.87 -1.69
C ASN A 157 -23.78 -6.38 -1.44
N ARG A 158 -24.71 -6.04 -0.54
CA ARG A 158 -24.96 -4.65 -0.13
C ARG A 158 -23.74 -4.00 0.52
N ALA A 159 -22.99 -4.76 1.34
CA ALA A 159 -21.73 -4.29 1.92
C ALA A 159 -20.71 -3.97 0.82
N LEU A 160 -20.52 -4.89 -0.13
CA LEU A 160 -19.59 -4.71 -1.24
C LEU A 160 -19.95 -3.51 -2.14
N GLU A 161 -21.25 -3.30 -2.40
CA GLU A 161 -21.73 -2.11 -3.14
C GLU A 161 -21.39 -0.81 -2.41
N THR A 162 -21.58 -0.78 -1.08
CA THR A 162 -21.26 0.39 -0.26
C THR A 162 -19.76 0.65 -0.22
N ILE A 163 -18.95 -0.40 -0.11
CA ILE A 163 -17.48 -0.30 -0.16
C ILE A 163 -17.02 0.17 -1.54
N ALA A 164 -17.58 -0.36 -2.63
CA ALA A 164 -17.27 0.07 -3.99
C ALA A 164 -17.58 1.55 -4.21
N ALA A 165 -18.70 2.04 -3.69
CA ALA A 165 -19.03 3.48 -3.73
C ALA A 165 -18.01 4.31 -2.92
N ALA A 166 -17.57 3.83 -1.75
CA ALA A 166 -16.54 4.50 -0.97
C ALA A 166 -15.18 4.55 -1.68
N ILE A 167 -14.81 3.48 -2.39
CA ILE A 167 -13.60 3.43 -3.22
C ILE A 167 -13.67 4.48 -4.33
N ALA A 168 -14.82 4.58 -5.02
CA ALA A 168 -15.02 5.58 -6.07
C ALA A 168 -14.81 7.00 -5.52
N ASP A 169 -15.47 7.35 -4.41
CA ASP A 169 -15.33 8.65 -3.76
C ASP A 169 -13.89 8.93 -3.34
N TRP A 170 -13.20 7.93 -2.78
CA TRP A 170 -11.81 8.06 -2.36
C TRP A 170 -10.89 8.33 -3.55
N THR A 171 -11.09 7.63 -4.67
CA THR A 171 -10.29 7.83 -5.87
C THR A 171 -10.50 9.22 -6.46
N GLU A 172 -11.73 9.73 -6.49
CA GLU A 172 -12.01 11.09 -6.94
C GLU A 172 -11.32 12.13 -6.06
N ARG A 173 -11.46 12.03 -4.73
CA ARG A 173 -10.82 12.96 -3.77
C ARG A 173 -9.30 12.95 -3.88
N ARG A 174 -8.68 11.78 -4.03
CA ARG A 174 -7.22 11.66 -4.14
C ARG A 174 -6.70 12.23 -5.44
N LEU A 175 -7.45 12.12 -6.55
CA LEU A 175 -7.11 12.81 -7.79
C LEU A 175 -7.17 14.33 -7.61
N TYR A 176 -8.20 14.86 -6.95
CA TYR A 176 -8.28 16.29 -6.66
C TYR A 176 -7.14 16.78 -5.74
N ALA A 177 -6.70 16.00 -4.77
CA ALA A 177 -5.58 16.39 -3.90
C ALA A 177 -4.21 16.39 -4.63
N ILE A 178 -4.06 15.66 -5.73
CA ILE A 178 -2.81 15.58 -6.51
C ILE A 178 -2.79 16.64 -7.64
N TYR A 179 -3.95 16.97 -8.21
CA TYR A 179 -4.07 17.83 -9.39
C TYR A 179 -4.77 19.17 -9.15
N GLY A 180 -5.31 19.41 -7.96
CA GLY A 180 -5.93 20.68 -7.54
C GLY A 180 -5.00 21.50 -6.66
#